data_AF-A0A8K0T2S0-F1
#
_entry.id   AF-A0A8K0T2S0-F1
#
_cell.length_a   1.000
_cell.length_b   1.000
_cell.length_c   1.000
_cell.angle_alpha   90.00
_cell.angle_beta   90.00
_cell.angle_gamma   90.00
#
_symmetry.space_group_name_H-M   'P 1'
#
loop_
_entity.id
_entity.type
_entity.pdbx_description
1 polymer ?
#
loop_
_entity_poly.entity_id
_entity_poly.type
_entity_poly.pdbx_seq_one_letter_code
_entity_poly.pdbx_strand_id
1 'polypeptide(L)'
;MDQQACHEQLLDRREQLTEGLVSLPYDLILYLERAVVYSDLGYPDLAAGDAYRALLLSDEVANEGFEYHENAVETLLLRIGAPVPDVLAFGSLADEWSSKLSPGPDEGRQAVQHMALIGSVRAYQILSLSLLLCGSLKSAAQFCERGLRVRENNRELLDTKDNIDTVARLKLRRSDFDINELPDRGLVRREVYPWNDHEPDRFAPESLETLNADLKTMAPKCAVQAATLPVLLEGASDTDGYEVIPTCQQLGVFAVEDIEPGEVVLEEYSLLTANNRLKDSVCDACSSELPPLGSEQQAVGCEDCADTVFCGQKCHDEAQDRYHPAVCDKDVDAIAKDPSAREADETLYLLLLSRVLALAAHQEVHPLDVREVKYIWGDFVSSRSNDINVSPKAGPPPEWTLPFSFKYNIETPLHILEKMDIDIYATLAQYDLWVLNTLYAKFRGTASARKNPRDGRPDVAAIHPYWCLANHDCDPNVTWEWGGHMVLKAREERIVGPRRGGIKRGEEILNHYCDISLPVRERREWARGSLGGWCMCKRCRDEAAAEEANGEQA
;
A
#
# COMPACT_ATOMS: atom_id res chain seq x y z
N MET A 1 30.14 16.26 -10.48
CA MET A 1 30.13 15.11 -9.55
C MET A 1 29.35 14.00 -10.21
N ASP A 2 29.81 12.77 -10.07
CA ASP A 2 29.10 11.60 -10.59
C ASP A 2 27.73 11.52 -9.89
N GLN A 3 26.64 11.50 -10.67
CA GLN A 3 25.27 11.46 -10.15
C GLN A 3 25.05 10.23 -9.27
N GLN A 4 25.75 9.13 -9.58
CA GLN A 4 25.72 7.91 -8.80
C GLN A 4 26.38 8.08 -7.43
N ALA A 5 27.56 8.72 -7.35
CA ALA A 5 28.22 8.98 -6.08
C ALA A 5 27.41 9.91 -5.16
N CYS A 6 26.67 10.87 -5.73
CA CYS A 6 25.75 11.72 -4.96
C CYS A 6 24.58 10.91 -4.39
N HIS A 7 24.03 9.99 -5.19
CA HIS A 7 22.94 9.12 -4.75
C HIS A 7 23.37 8.16 -3.62
N GLU A 8 24.54 7.54 -3.75
CA GLU A 8 25.11 6.68 -2.70
C GLU A 8 25.30 7.44 -1.38
N GLN A 9 25.81 8.68 -1.43
CA GLN A 9 25.94 9.53 -0.24
C GLN A 9 24.60 9.85 0.44
N LEU A 10 23.53 10.04 -0.35
CA LEU A 10 22.19 10.28 0.19
C LEU A 10 21.62 9.02 0.86
N LEU A 11 21.87 7.82 0.30
CA LEU A 11 21.48 6.56 0.92
C LEU A 11 22.20 6.33 2.25
N ASP A 12 23.53 6.55 2.29
CA ASP A 12 24.32 6.47 3.52
C ASP A 12 23.80 7.44 4.59
N ARG A 13 23.48 8.68 4.18
CA ARG A 13 22.93 9.68 5.09
C ARG A 13 21.55 9.29 5.61
N ARG A 14 20.69 8.70 4.76
CA ARG A 14 19.37 8.17 5.15
C ARG A 14 19.50 7.07 6.19
N GLU A 15 20.45 6.16 6.02
CA GLU A 15 20.73 5.08 6.97
C GLU A 15 21.15 5.64 8.33
N GLN A 16 22.14 6.54 8.37
CA GLN A 16 22.61 7.18 9.61
C GLN A 16 21.47 7.88 10.37
N LEU A 17 20.59 8.57 9.65
CA LEU A 17 19.43 9.25 10.25
C LEU A 17 18.40 8.24 10.78
N THR A 18 18.24 7.11 10.11
CA THR A 18 17.34 6.04 10.55
C THR A 18 17.88 5.36 11.81
N GLU A 19 19.18 5.06 11.89
CA GLU A 19 19.84 4.57 13.12
C GLU A 19 19.75 5.59 14.27
N GLY A 20 19.88 6.88 13.94
CA GLY A 20 19.65 7.98 14.87
C GLY A 20 18.23 7.97 15.44
N LEU A 21 17.22 7.78 14.60
CA LEU A 21 15.81 7.70 15.03
C LEU A 21 15.50 6.43 15.82
N VAL A 22 16.17 5.31 15.55
CA VAL A 22 16.06 4.12 16.42
C VAL A 22 16.60 4.43 17.83
N SER A 23 17.64 5.26 17.93
CA SER A 23 18.24 5.65 19.21
C SER A 23 17.49 6.77 19.93
N LEU A 24 16.93 7.72 19.18
CA LEU A 24 16.22 8.91 19.65
C LEU A 24 14.89 9.06 18.88
N PRO A 25 13.90 8.18 19.15
CA PRO A 25 12.67 8.09 18.34
C PRO A 25 11.81 9.34 18.39
N TYR A 26 11.90 10.13 19.45
CA TYR A 26 11.09 11.35 19.63
C TYR A 26 11.82 12.63 19.17
N ASP A 27 12.90 12.50 18.40
CA ASP A 27 13.67 13.65 17.88
C ASP A 27 13.08 14.21 16.60
N LEU A 28 12.27 15.27 16.71
CA LEU A 28 11.66 15.91 15.54
C LEU A 28 12.70 16.42 14.53
N ILE A 29 13.92 16.77 14.96
CA ILE A 29 14.96 17.28 14.05
C ILE A 29 15.49 16.16 13.16
N LEU A 30 15.69 14.95 13.70
CA LEU A 30 16.13 13.81 12.89
C LEU A 30 15.10 13.45 11.82
N TYR A 31 13.81 13.52 12.15
CA TYR A 31 12.74 13.37 11.15
C TYR A 31 12.80 14.46 10.07
N LEU A 32 12.98 15.73 10.44
CA LEU A 32 13.11 16.80 9.44
C LEU A 32 14.34 16.62 8.54
N GLU A 33 15.49 16.22 9.11
CA GLU A 33 16.71 15.94 8.34
C GLU A 33 16.48 14.76 7.37
N ARG A 34 15.83 13.68 7.84
CA ARG A 34 15.54 12.50 7.01
C ARG A 34 14.51 12.81 5.93
N ALA A 35 13.52 13.66 6.22
CA ALA A 35 12.56 14.15 5.24
C ALA A 35 13.24 14.92 4.09
N VAL A 36 14.24 15.75 4.39
CA VAL A 36 15.03 16.43 3.35
C VAL A 36 15.78 15.41 2.49
N VAL A 37 16.44 14.43 3.11
CA VAL A 37 17.15 13.37 2.38
C VAL A 37 16.20 12.55 1.50
N TYR A 38 15.01 12.20 1.98
CA TYR A 38 14.00 11.55 1.15
C TYR A 38 13.56 12.43 -0.03
N SER A 39 13.39 13.74 0.18
CA SER A 39 13.09 14.68 -0.90
C SER A 39 14.19 14.70 -1.96
N ASP A 40 15.46 14.74 -1.55
CA ASP A 40 16.63 14.74 -2.43
C ASP A 40 16.82 13.39 -3.16
N LEU A 41 16.40 12.28 -2.54
CA LEU A 41 16.33 10.96 -3.17
C LEU A 41 15.13 10.79 -4.13
N GLY A 42 14.22 11.77 -4.18
CA GLY A 42 13.02 11.72 -5.03
C GLY A 42 11.88 10.89 -4.45
N TYR A 43 11.76 10.82 -3.11
CA TYR A 43 10.68 10.17 -2.36
C TYR A 43 9.83 11.21 -1.60
N PRO A 44 9.01 12.02 -2.29
CA PRO A 44 8.19 13.04 -1.63
C PRO A 44 7.14 12.42 -0.70
N ASP A 45 6.68 11.20 -0.95
CA ASP A 45 5.78 10.46 -0.07
C ASP A 45 6.41 10.21 1.30
N LEU A 46 7.65 9.71 1.31
CA LEU A 46 8.40 9.45 2.53
C LEU A 46 8.77 10.75 3.26
N ALA A 47 9.15 11.79 2.51
CA ALA A 47 9.38 13.12 3.07
C ALA A 47 8.14 13.70 3.75
N ALA A 48 6.95 13.52 3.15
CA ALA A 48 5.68 13.92 3.76
C ALA A 48 5.41 13.15 5.06
N GLY A 49 5.67 11.84 5.10
CA GLY A 49 5.51 11.02 6.31
C GLY A 49 6.37 11.51 7.48
N ASP A 50 7.66 11.73 7.23
CA ASP A 50 8.59 12.21 8.26
C ASP A 50 8.29 13.65 8.70
N ALA A 51 7.95 14.54 7.77
CA ALA A 51 7.54 15.89 8.11
C ALA A 51 6.26 15.91 8.96
N TYR A 52 5.32 15.00 8.70
CA TYR A 52 4.12 14.87 9.52
C TYR A 52 4.43 14.37 10.93
N ARG A 53 5.28 13.33 11.09
CA ARG A 53 5.74 12.89 12.42
C ARG A 53 6.47 14.00 13.18
N ALA A 54 7.32 14.78 12.51
CA ALA A 54 7.99 15.93 13.12
C ALA A 54 6.99 17.01 13.57
N LEU A 55 5.91 17.22 12.80
CA LEU A 55 4.84 18.15 13.15
C LEU A 55 4.08 17.66 14.40
N LEU A 56 3.74 16.36 14.48
CA LEU A 56 3.12 15.77 15.67
C LEU A 56 4.01 15.93 16.91
N LEU A 57 5.31 15.62 16.81
CA LEU A 57 6.26 15.84 17.92
C LEU A 57 6.40 17.31 18.32
N SER A 58 6.23 18.25 17.39
CA SER A 58 6.19 19.67 17.74
C SER A 58 4.96 20.04 18.56
N ASP A 59 3.82 19.38 18.31
CA ASP A 59 2.60 19.53 19.10
C ASP A 59 2.75 18.84 20.48
N GLU A 60 3.41 17.68 20.54
CA GLU A 60 3.81 17.00 21.80
C GLU A 60 4.63 17.94 22.69
N VAL A 61 5.64 18.62 22.14
CA VAL A 61 6.42 19.61 22.90
C VAL A 61 5.56 20.77 23.37
N ALA A 62 4.63 21.24 22.54
CA ALA A 62 3.78 22.39 22.85
C ALA A 62 2.71 22.10 23.93
N ASN A 63 2.34 20.84 24.14
CA ASN A 63 1.24 20.47 25.02
C ASN A 63 1.64 19.44 26.10
N GLU A 64 1.71 19.91 27.35
CA GLU A 64 2.06 19.07 28.52
C GLU A 64 1.08 17.91 28.78
N GLY A 65 -0.11 17.93 28.17
CA GLY A 65 -1.13 16.88 28.33
C GLY A 65 -1.05 15.75 27.30
N PHE A 66 -0.12 15.79 26.35
CA PHE A 66 0.03 14.74 25.35
C PHE A 66 0.96 13.62 25.83
N GLU A 67 0.77 12.43 25.25
CA GLU A 67 1.36 11.17 25.72
C GLU A 67 2.88 11.18 25.69
N TYR A 68 3.48 11.78 24.66
CA TYR A 68 4.92 11.77 24.41
C TYR A 68 5.59 13.10 24.75
N HIS A 69 4.90 13.98 25.48
CA HIS A 69 5.40 15.32 25.85
C HIS A 69 6.79 15.28 26.47
N GLU A 70 6.97 14.50 27.54
CA GLU A 70 8.23 14.43 28.27
C GLU A 70 9.35 13.87 27.39
N ASN A 71 9.08 12.81 26.62
CA ASN A 71 10.04 12.22 25.69
C ASN A 71 10.52 13.20 24.62
N ALA A 72 9.59 13.96 24.02
CA ALA A 72 9.90 14.94 22.98
C ALA A 72 10.69 16.14 23.55
N VAL A 73 10.32 16.63 24.75
CA VAL A 73 11.02 17.72 25.44
C VAL A 73 12.43 17.30 25.84
N GLU A 74 12.59 16.13 26.47
CA GLU A 74 13.90 15.61 26.88
C GLU A 74 14.85 15.45 25.70
N THR A 75 14.35 14.96 24.58
CA THR A 75 15.15 14.79 23.35
C THR A 75 15.63 16.13 22.80
N LEU A 76 14.78 17.15 22.77
CA LEU A 76 15.19 18.49 22.33
C LEU A 76 16.12 19.20 23.32
N LEU A 77 16.00 18.92 24.63
CA LEU A 77 16.93 19.47 25.62
C LEU A 77 18.38 19.03 25.35
N LEU A 78 18.61 17.84 24.80
CA LEU A 78 19.94 17.36 24.41
C LEU A 78 20.59 18.23 23.31
N ARG A 79 19.78 18.97 22.55
CA ARG A 79 20.24 19.87 21.48
C ARG A 79 20.57 21.27 21.97
N ILE A 80 20.25 21.60 23.23
CA ILE A 80 20.56 22.92 23.80
C ILE A 80 22.07 23.06 23.98
N GLY A 81 22.62 24.15 23.46
CA GLY A 81 24.06 24.44 23.46
C GLY A 81 24.83 23.82 22.30
N ALA A 82 24.19 23.00 21.46
CA ALA A 82 24.74 22.56 20.18
C ALA A 82 24.53 23.62 19.07
N PRO A 83 25.30 23.58 17.98
CA PRO A 83 25.01 24.38 16.79
C PRO A 83 23.60 24.11 16.26
N VAL A 84 22.98 25.13 15.67
CA VAL A 84 21.66 25.00 15.04
C VAL A 84 21.74 23.98 13.91
N PRO A 85 20.85 22.98 13.87
CA PRO A 85 20.77 22.06 12.75
C PRO A 85 20.48 22.80 11.45
N ASP A 86 21.21 22.47 10.37
CA ASP A 86 21.07 23.13 9.06
C ASP A 86 19.62 23.09 8.55
N VAL A 87 18.88 22.03 8.87
CA VAL A 87 17.47 21.87 8.48
C VAL A 87 16.56 22.97 9.07
N LEU A 88 16.92 23.54 10.21
CA LEU A 88 16.20 24.66 10.84
C LEU A 88 16.70 26.03 10.38
N ALA A 89 17.86 26.10 9.72
CA ALA A 89 18.41 27.33 9.13
C ALA A 89 18.05 27.47 7.65
N PHE A 90 17.04 26.72 7.16
CA PHE A 90 16.65 26.73 5.76
C PHE A 90 15.86 27.99 5.38
N GLY A 91 16.33 28.72 4.38
CA GLY A 91 15.58 29.81 3.76
C GLY A 91 15.21 30.91 4.75
N SER A 92 13.93 31.32 4.78
CA SER A 92 13.45 32.37 5.68
C SER A 92 13.53 32.04 7.18
N LEU A 93 13.81 30.78 7.56
CA LEU A 93 13.95 30.37 8.96
C LEU A 93 15.28 30.81 9.60
N ALA A 94 16.34 31.02 8.81
CA ALA A 94 17.65 31.41 9.32
C ALA A 94 17.62 32.73 10.12
N ASP A 95 16.78 33.67 9.67
CA ASP A 95 16.59 34.97 10.32
C ASP A 95 15.78 34.85 11.62
N GLU A 96 14.93 33.83 11.76
CA GLU A 96 14.05 33.66 12.92
C GLU A 96 14.82 33.20 14.16
N TRP A 97 15.74 32.25 14.00
CA TRP A 97 16.52 31.71 15.12
C TRP A 97 17.39 32.77 15.81
N SER A 98 17.95 33.69 15.05
CA SER A 98 18.89 34.71 15.54
C SER A 98 18.23 35.78 16.43
N SER A 99 16.90 35.83 16.49
CA SER A 99 16.15 37.01 16.98
C SER A 99 15.68 36.95 18.45
N LYS A 100 15.76 35.81 19.16
CA LYS A 100 15.00 35.64 20.43
C LYS A 100 15.67 34.98 21.65
N LEU A 101 16.94 34.58 21.62
CA LEU A 101 17.59 34.00 22.81
C LEU A 101 18.13 35.10 23.75
N SER A 102 17.32 35.53 24.74
CA SER A 102 17.79 36.35 25.87
C SER A 102 17.95 35.47 27.12
N PRO A 103 19.07 35.55 27.86
CA PRO A 103 19.35 34.62 28.95
C PRO A 103 18.56 34.96 30.23
N GLY A 104 17.81 33.96 30.74
CA GLY A 104 17.08 33.95 32.00
C GLY A 104 16.97 32.51 32.57
N PRO A 105 16.59 32.34 33.85
CA PRO A 105 16.69 31.06 34.56
C PRO A 105 15.78 29.92 34.06
N ASP A 106 14.93 30.16 33.07
CA ASP A 106 14.00 29.19 32.43
C ASP A 106 14.39 28.94 30.95
N GLU A 107 15.66 29.23 30.61
CA GLU A 107 16.24 29.23 29.26
C GLU A 107 16.03 27.93 28.48
N GLY A 108 16.20 26.76 29.12
CA GLY A 108 16.16 25.47 28.44
C GLY A 108 14.77 25.15 27.88
N ARG A 109 13.72 25.31 28.70
CA ARG A 109 12.34 25.02 28.30
C ARG A 109 11.84 26.02 27.25
N GLN A 110 12.18 27.30 27.39
CA GLN A 110 11.82 28.32 26.39
C GLN A 110 12.54 28.09 25.06
N ALA A 111 13.81 27.69 25.09
CA ALA A 111 14.58 27.35 23.90
C ALA A 111 14.02 26.10 23.19
N VAL A 112 13.60 25.07 23.94
CA VAL A 112 12.93 23.89 23.40
C VAL A 112 11.62 24.24 22.71
N GLN A 113 10.77 25.04 23.36
CA GLN A 113 9.51 25.52 22.77
C GLN A 113 9.77 26.34 21.49
N HIS A 114 10.81 27.18 21.49
CA HIS A 114 11.18 27.94 20.31
C HIS A 114 11.69 27.05 19.17
N MET A 115 12.50 26.04 19.50
CA MET A 115 13.01 25.06 18.53
C MET A 115 11.86 24.23 17.92
N ALA A 116 10.91 23.77 18.74
CA ALA A 116 9.73 23.07 18.27
C ALA A 116 8.85 23.95 17.37
N LEU A 117 8.69 25.23 17.69
CA LEU A 117 7.97 26.19 16.85
C LEU A 117 8.64 26.41 15.49
N ILE A 118 9.96 26.51 15.42
CA ILE A 118 10.67 26.63 14.14
C ILE A 118 10.61 25.31 13.37
N GLY A 119 10.77 24.19 14.09
CA GLY A 119 10.62 22.85 13.56
C GLY A 119 9.24 22.62 12.93
N SER A 120 8.16 23.11 13.53
CA SER A 120 6.81 22.97 12.99
C SER A 120 6.62 23.77 11.69
N VAL A 121 7.19 24.97 11.58
CA VAL A 121 7.19 25.74 10.33
C VAL A 121 7.97 25.00 9.24
N ARG A 122 9.14 24.43 9.60
CA ARG A 122 9.93 23.61 8.66
C ARG A 122 9.17 22.35 8.22
N ALA A 123 8.45 21.70 9.14
CA ALA A 123 7.58 20.57 8.84
C ALA A 123 6.50 20.97 7.84
N TYR A 124 5.81 22.11 8.04
CA TYR A 124 4.82 22.61 7.08
C TYR A 124 5.43 22.89 5.69
N GLN A 125 6.64 23.44 5.62
CA GLN A 125 7.34 23.67 4.35
C GLN A 125 7.57 22.36 3.59
N ILE A 126 8.13 21.35 4.25
CA ILE A 126 8.41 20.05 3.63
C ILE A 126 7.11 19.32 3.28
N LEU A 127 6.17 19.26 4.22
CA LEU A 127 4.91 18.52 4.08
C LEU A 127 4.06 19.07 2.93
N SER A 128 3.85 20.39 2.87
CA SER A 128 3.02 21.00 1.81
C SER A 128 3.61 20.82 0.41
N LEU A 129 4.93 21.03 0.26
CA LEU A 129 5.61 20.82 -1.01
C LEU A 129 5.60 19.35 -1.42
N SER A 130 5.86 18.44 -0.48
CA SER A 130 5.90 17.00 -0.74
C SER A 130 4.52 16.46 -1.14
N LEU A 131 3.45 16.88 -0.47
CA LEU A 131 2.08 16.51 -0.84
C LEU A 131 1.66 17.08 -2.20
N LEU A 132 2.12 18.28 -2.55
CA LEU A 132 1.95 18.84 -3.89
C LEU A 132 2.61 17.94 -4.94
N LEU A 133 3.86 17.53 -4.71
CA LEU A 133 4.59 16.63 -5.62
C LEU A 133 3.91 15.27 -5.75
N CYS A 134 3.36 14.73 -4.66
CA CYS A 134 2.58 13.49 -4.68
C CYS A 134 1.21 13.64 -5.35
N GLY A 135 0.76 14.86 -5.68
CA GLY A 135 -0.56 15.12 -6.27
C GLY A 135 -1.73 15.17 -5.28
N SER A 136 -1.47 15.17 -3.97
CA SER A 136 -2.47 15.29 -2.89
C SER A 136 -2.80 16.78 -2.67
N LEU A 137 -3.40 17.43 -3.67
CA LEU A 137 -3.51 18.90 -3.73
C LEU A 137 -4.33 19.51 -2.59
N LYS A 138 -5.43 18.86 -2.19
CA LYS A 138 -6.25 19.35 -1.08
C LYS A 138 -5.46 19.37 0.23
N SER A 139 -4.83 18.25 0.57
CA SER A 139 -4.01 18.16 1.78
C SER A 139 -2.81 19.10 1.72
N ALA A 140 -2.13 19.22 0.57
CA ALA A 140 -1.05 20.18 0.36
C ALA A 140 -1.49 21.62 0.67
N ALA A 141 -2.64 22.05 0.13
CA ALA A 141 -3.19 23.38 0.37
C ALA A 141 -3.53 23.61 1.85
N GLN A 142 -4.18 22.63 2.50
CA GLN A 142 -4.56 22.73 3.91
C GLN A 142 -3.35 22.86 4.84
N PHE A 143 -2.30 22.05 4.64
CA PHE A 143 -1.08 22.15 5.44
C PHE A 143 -0.30 23.43 5.13
N CYS A 144 -0.28 23.88 3.88
CA CYS A 144 0.33 25.15 3.50
C CYS A 144 -0.36 26.33 4.21
N GLU A 145 -1.70 26.37 4.22
CA GLU A 145 -2.46 27.40 4.96
C GLU A 145 -2.21 27.36 6.46
N ARG A 146 -2.16 26.16 7.06
CA ARG A 146 -1.82 26.00 8.48
C ARG A 146 -0.44 26.56 8.80
N GLY A 147 0.57 26.26 7.98
CA GLY A 147 1.91 26.82 8.11
C GLY A 147 1.92 28.34 8.02
N LEU A 148 1.19 28.91 7.05
CA LEU A 148 1.07 30.36 6.89
C LEU A 148 0.33 31.04 8.06
N ARG A 149 -0.59 30.34 8.75
CA ARG A 149 -1.19 30.87 9.99
C ARG A 149 -0.19 30.93 11.14
N VAL A 150 0.79 30.01 11.17
CA VAL A 150 1.90 30.06 12.14
C VAL A 150 2.92 31.13 11.77
N ARG A 151 3.18 31.33 10.47
CA ARG A 151 4.09 32.35 9.91
C ARG A 151 3.59 32.91 8.58
N GLU A 152 2.91 34.06 8.64
CA GLU A 152 2.22 34.66 7.48
C GLU A 152 3.15 35.06 6.34
N ASN A 153 4.38 35.46 6.65
CA ASN A 153 5.35 35.98 5.67
C ASN A 153 6.45 34.97 5.32
N ASN A 154 6.26 33.67 5.63
CA ASN A 154 7.25 32.65 5.29
C ASN A 154 7.32 32.46 3.77
N ARG A 155 8.48 32.78 3.20
CA ARG A 155 8.66 32.85 1.74
C ARG A 155 8.44 31.51 1.06
N GLU A 156 8.98 30.43 1.63
CA GLU A 156 8.91 29.09 1.05
C GLU A 156 7.47 28.55 1.04
N LEU A 157 6.68 28.85 2.07
CA LEU A 157 5.26 28.52 2.11
C LEU A 157 4.45 29.35 1.11
N LEU A 158 4.77 30.64 0.93
CA LEU A 158 4.13 31.47 -0.09
C LEU A 158 4.44 30.96 -1.51
N ASP A 159 5.70 30.63 -1.79
CA ASP A 159 6.11 30.04 -3.07
C ASP A 159 5.40 28.69 -3.31
N THR A 160 5.27 27.86 -2.27
CA THR A 160 4.54 26.58 -2.34
C THR A 160 3.06 26.78 -2.60
N LYS A 161 2.43 27.78 -1.94
CA LYS A 161 1.04 28.15 -2.19
C LYS A 161 0.81 28.57 -3.65
N ASP A 162 1.69 29.38 -4.21
CA ASP A 162 1.60 29.82 -5.62
C ASP A 162 1.73 28.64 -6.60
N ASN A 163 2.56 27.65 -6.27
CA ASN A 163 2.68 26.41 -7.04
C ASN A 163 1.42 25.55 -6.94
N ILE A 164 0.85 25.38 -5.73
CA ILE A 164 -0.42 24.67 -5.51
C ILE A 164 -1.53 25.34 -6.34
N ASP A 165 -1.63 26.66 -6.28
CA ASP A 165 -2.60 27.45 -7.04
C ASP A 165 -2.47 27.23 -8.55
N THR A 166 -1.23 27.25 -9.05
CA THR A 166 -0.94 26.98 -10.47
C THR A 166 -1.42 25.60 -10.88
N VAL A 167 -1.05 24.56 -10.14
CA VAL A 167 -1.41 23.17 -10.45
C VAL A 167 -2.92 22.95 -10.31
N ALA A 168 -3.56 23.54 -9.29
CA ALA A 168 -5.00 23.51 -9.07
C ALA A 168 -5.78 24.08 -10.25
N ARG A 169 -5.40 25.28 -10.74
CA ARG A 169 -6.04 25.92 -11.90
C ARG A 169 -5.91 25.07 -13.16
N LEU A 170 -4.76 24.42 -13.37
CA LEU A 170 -4.53 23.52 -14.49
C LEU A 170 -5.39 22.25 -14.41
N LYS A 171 -5.44 21.61 -13.24
CA LYS A 171 -6.23 20.38 -13.01
C LYS A 171 -7.73 20.61 -13.12
N LEU A 172 -8.22 21.71 -12.55
CA LEU A 172 -9.65 22.06 -12.52
C LEU A 172 -10.13 22.82 -13.77
N ARG A 173 -9.20 23.31 -14.61
CA ARG A 173 -9.48 24.11 -15.82
C ARG A 173 -10.31 25.37 -15.54
N ARG A 174 -10.04 26.06 -14.43
CA ARG A 174 -10.68 27.32 -14.02
C ARG A 174 -9.72 28.19 -13.19
N SER A 175 -9.95 29.50 -13.13
CA SER A 175 -9.09 30.45 -12.40
C SER A 175 -9.32 30.46 -10.88
N ASP A 176 -10.56 30.15 -10.48
CA ASP A 176 -11.05 30.28 -9.11
C ASP A 176 -11.51 28.90 -8.62
N PHE A 177 -11.20 28.54 -7.38
CA PHE A 177 -11.57 27.26 -6.80
C PHE A 177 -11.64 27.34 -5.27
N ASP A 178 -12.44 26.47 -4.66
CA ASP A 178 -12.41 26.18 -3.23
C ASP A 178 -11.45 25.01 -2.95
N ILE A 179 -10.72 25.05 -1.83
CA ILE A 179 -9.78 23.99 -1.45
C ILE A 179 -10.48 22.63 -1.34
N ASN A 180 -11.76 22.59 -0.94
CA ASN A 180 -12.51 21.35 -0.83
C ASN A 180 -12.83 20.69 -2.18
N GLU A 181 -12.70 21.44 -3.28
CA GLU A 181 -12.88 20.93 -4.64
C GLU A 181 -11.57 20.36 -5.23
N LEU A 182 -10.44 20.54 -4.54
CA LEU A 182 -9.16 20.01 -4.99
C LEU A 182 -9.14 18.47 -4.87
N PRO A 183 -8.54 17.78 -5.86
CA PRO A 183 -8.29 16.35 -5.74
C PRO A 183 -7.27 16.10 -4.63
N ASP A 184 -7.42 14.98 -3.93
CA ASP A 184 -6.51 14.57 -2.87
C ASP A 184 -5.95 13.16 -3.10
N ARG A 185 -5.83 12.81 -4.38
CA ARG A 185 -5.33 11.53 -4.85
C ARG A 185 -4.30 11.77 -5.93
N GLY A 186 -3.13 11.20 -5.73
CA GLY A 186 -2.10 11.17 -6.75
C GLY A 186 -1.41 9.82 -6.80
N LEU A 187 -0.19 9.82 -7.31
CA LEU A 187 0.59 8.62 -7.55
C LEU A 187 2.01 8.86 -7.04
N VAL A 188 2.62 7.82 -6.49
CA VAL A 188 3.99 7.82 -5.99
C VAL A 188 4.74 6.61 -6.54
N ARG A 189 6.04 6.54 -6.24
CA ARG A 189 6.91 5.46 -6.71
C ARG A 189 6.37 4.11 -6.23
N ARG A 190 6.38 3.13 -7.14
CA ARG A 190 6.07 1.73 -6.85
C ARG A 190 7.26 0.88 -7.20
N GLU A 191 8.13 0.63 -6.24
CA GLU A 191 9.38 -0.09 -6.45
C GLU A 191 9.80 -0.85 -5.19
N VAL A 192 10.79 -1.72 -5.34
CA VAL A 192 11.53 -2.23 -4.19
C VAL A 192 12.49 -1.13 -3.75
N TYR A 193 12.21 -0.52 -2.59
CA TYR A 193 13.07 0.52 -2.03
C TYR A 193 14.51 -0.01 -1.86
N PRO A 194 15.57 0.78 -2.14
CA PRO A 194 16.95 0.30 -2.08
C PRO A 194 17.40 -0.27 -0.72
N TRP A 195 16.74 0.17 0.36
CA TRP A 195 16.99 -0.27 1.74
C TRP A 195 15.95 -1.29 2.24
N ASN A 196 15.12 -1.86 1.36
CA ASN A 196 14.18 -2.91 1.73
C ASN A 196 14.90 -4.27 1.68
N ASP A 197 15.24 -4.79 2.85
CA ASP A 197 15.86 -6.11 3.07
C ASP A 197 14.83 -7.24 3.32
N HIS A 198 13.54 -6.93 3.30
CA HIS A 198 12.45 -7.89 3.51
C HIS A 198 11.83 -8.44 2.21
N GLU A 199 12.10 -7.82 1.05
CA GLU A 199 11.56 -8.32 -0.23
C GLU A 199 12.33 -9.58 -0.66
N PRO A 200 11.67 -10.76 -0.72
CA PRO A 200 12.38 -12.00 -1.02
C PRO A 200 12.65 -12.14 -2.53
N ASP A 201 13.71 -12.86 -2.88
CA ASP A 201 13.78 -13.47 -4.22
C ASP A 201 12.75 -14.60 -4.29
N ARG A 202 11.62 -14.32 -4.92
CA ARG A 202 10.50 -15.25 -5.10
C ARG A 202 10.89 -16.51 -5.91
N PHE A 203 11.96 -16.45 -6.70
CA PHE A 203 12.44 -17.55 -7.53
C PHE A 203 13.56 -18.36 -6.87
N ALA A 204 14.08 -17.92 -5.72
CA ALA A 204 15.10 -18.65 -4.99
C ALA A 204 14.57 -20.04 -4.57
N PRO A 205 15.43 -21.09 -4.58
CA PRO A 205 15.02 -22.44 -4.21
C PRO A 205 14.37 -22.54 -2.81
N GLU A 206 14.88 -21.79 -1.84
CA GLU A 206 14.34 -21.72 -0.47
C GLU A 206 12.93 -21.08 -0.41
N SER A 207 12.69 -20.04 -1.20
CA SER A 207 11.37 -19.41 -1.34
C SER A 207 10.36 -20.40 -1.94
N LEU A 208 10.77 -21.10 -3.00
CA LEU A 208 9.94 -22.11 -3.65
C LEU A 208 9.67 -23.31 -2.73
N GLU A 209 10.67 -23.76 -1.95
CA GLU A 209 10.49 -24.85 -0.99
C GLU A 209 9.47 -24.47 0.09
N THR A 210 9.59 -23.25 0.64
CA THR A 210 8.65 -22.70 1.62
C THR A 210 7.23 -22.62 1.07
N LEU A 211 7.06 -22.02 -0.12
CA LEU A 211 5.76 -21.91 -0.79
C LEU A 211 5.13 -23.28 -1.08
N ASN A 212 5.94 -24.25 -1.52
CA ASN A 212 5.45 -25.59 -1.82
C ASN A 212 5.09 -26.40 -0.58
N ALA A 213 5.83 -26.22 0.53
CA ALA A 213 5.51 -26.87 1.80
C ALA A 213 4.13 -26.44 2.30
N ASP A 214 3.86 -25.14 2.25
CA ASP A 214 2.56 -24.57 2.59
C ASP A 214 1.46 -24.99 1.61
N LEU A 215 1.68 -24.84 0.30
CA LEU A 215 0.70 -25.16 -0.75
C LEU A 215 0.20 -26.60 -0.63
N LYS A 216 1.06 -27.53 -0.24
CA LYS A 216 0.72 -28.95 -0.09
C LYS A 216 -0.43 -29.20 0.90
N THR A 217 -0.64 -28.30 1.87
CA THR A 217 -1.72 -28.41 2.86
C THR A 217 -3.10 -28.11 2.28
N MET A 218 -3.16 -27.37 1.16
CA MET A 218 -4.38 -26.85 0.55
C MET A 218 -4.59 -27.23 -0.92
N ALA A 219 -3.52 -27.67 -1.60
CA ALA A 219 -3.50 -28.13 -2.99
C ALA A 219 -2.45 -29.26 -3.17
N PRO A 220 -2.68 -30.47 -2.62
CA PRO A 220 -1.67 -31.54 -2.54
C PRO A 220 -1.20 -32.07 -3.91
N LYS A 221 -1.98 -31.84 -4.98
CA LYS A 221 -1.65 -32.21 -6.36
C LYS A 221 -0.96 -31.10 -7.15
N CYS A 222 -0.58 -30.01 -6.50
CA CYS A 222 0.01 -28.85 -7.15
C CYS A 222 1.40 -28.51 -6.56
N ALA A 223 2.17 -27.76 -7.34
CA ALA A 223 3.43 -27.17 -6.92
C ALA A 223 3.60 -25.75 -7.48
N VAL A 224 4.18 -24.83 -6.71
CA VAL A 224 4.61 -23.52 -7.18
C VAL A 224 5.92 -23.65 -7.96
N GLN A 225 5.97 -23.10 -9.17
CA GLN A 225 7.15 -23.10 -10.04
C GLN A 225 7.27 -21.77 -10.79
N ALA A 226 8.41 -21.53 -11.44
CA ALA A 226 8.55 -20.39 -12.35
C ALA A 226 7.77 -20.65 -13.65
N ALA A 227 6.79 -19.80 -13.95
CA ALA A 227 6.08 -19.73 -15.19
C ALA A 227 6.72 -18.71 -16.14
N THR A 228 6.65 -18.98 -17.45
CA THR A 228 7.07 -18.04 -18.50
C THR A 228 5.83 -17.45 -19.13
N LEU A 229 5.55 -16.18 -18.86
CA LEU A 229 4.34 -15.51 -19.30
C LEU A 229 4.66 -14.48 -20.39
N PRO A 230 3.71 -14.21 -21.30
CA PRO A 230 3.81 -13.07 -22.20
C PRO A 230 4.00 -11.73 -21.47
N VAL A 231 4.85 -10.86 -22.00
CA VAL A 231 4.89 -9.46 -21.56
C VAL A 231 3.58 -8.79 -21.95
N LEU A 232 2.95 -8.13 -20.99
CA LEU A 232 1.69 -7.40 -21.19
C LEU A 232 1.96 -6.07 -21.89
N LEU A 233 0.97 -5.58 -22.63
CA LEU A 233 1.09 -4.34 -23.40
C LEU A 233 0.21 -3.23 -22.80
N GLU A 234 0.67 -1.99 -22.91
CA GLU A 234 -0.08 -0.83 -22.42
C GLU A 234 -1.17 -0.35 -23.40
N GLY A 235 -1.14 -0.83 -24.64
CA GLY A 235 -2.06 -0.46 -25.71
C GLY A 235 -1.91 -1.30 -26.97
N ALA A 236 -2.64 -0.91 -28.03
CA ALA A 236 -2.66 -1.62 -29.31
C ALA A 236 -1.28 -1.70 -29.95
N SER A 237 -0.96 -2.87 -30.47
CA SER A 237 0.32 -3.15 -31.13
C SER A 237 0.14 -4.29 -32.14
N ASP A 238 0.94 -4.27 -33.22
CA ASP A 238 0.94 -5.31 -34.27
C ASP A 238 1.41 -6.69 -33.76
N THR A 239 1.79 -6.80 -32.49
CA THR A 239 2.25 -8.05 -31.85
C THR A 239 1.18 -9.14 -31.78
N ASP A 240 -0.09 -8.80 -31.91
CA ASP A 240 -1.18 -9.77 -31.83
C ASP A 240 -1.10 -10.83 -32.94
N GLY A 241 -0.55 -10.49 -34.10
CA GLY A 241 -0.31 -11.41 -35.22
C GLY A 241 1.01 -12.21 -35.16
N TYR A 242 1.89 -11.97 -34.17
CA TYR A 242 3.24 -12.56 -34.18
C TYR A 242 3.29 -13.95 -33.55
N GLU A 243 3.94 -14.93 -34.18
CA GLU A 243 4.08 -16.28 -33.60
C GLU A 243 4.89 -16.30 -32.30
N VAL A 244 5.90 -15.42 -32.19
CA VAL A 244 6.77 -15.30 -31.01
C VAL A 244 6.60 -13.92 -30.41
N ILE A 245 6.31 -13.87 -29.11
CA ILE A 245 6.14 -12.63 -28.34
C ILE A 245 7.14 -12.58 -27.17
N PRO A 246 7.53 -11.39 -26.71
CA PRO A 246 8.38 -11.25 -25.53
C PRO A 246 7.75 -11.91 -24.31
N THR A 247 8.56 -12.53 -23.45
CA THR A 247 8.11 -13.18 -22.23
C THR A 247 8.87 -12.67 -21.00
N CYS A 248 8.24 -12.80 -19.84
CA CYS A 248 8.83 -12.56 -18.53
C CYS A 248 8.61 -13.77 -17.62
N GLN A 249 9.34 -13.81 -16.50
CA GLN A 249 9.14 -14.85 -15.49
C GLN A 249 8.20 -14.34 -14.40
N GLN A 250 7.27 -15.20 -14.00
CA GLN A 250 6.44 -15.05 -12.80
C GLN A 250 6.36 -16.39 -12.09
N LEU A 251 5.82 -16.40 -10.87
CA LEU A 251 5.42 -17.66 -10.25
C LEU A 251 4.12 -18.16 -10.88
N GLY A 252 3.97 -19.48 -10.97
CA GLY A 252 2.78 -20.17 -11.42
C GLY A 252 2.52 -21.40 -10.56
N VAL A 253 1.29 -21.89 -10.56
CA VAL A 253 0.92 -23.17 -9.92
C VAL A 253 0.83 -24.23 -10.99
N PHE A 254 1.44 -25.39 -10.78
CA PHE A 254 1.50 -26.48 -11.75
C PHE A 254 1.01 -27.79 -11.15
N ALA A 255 0.27 -28.56 -11.93
CA ALA A 255 -0.16 -29.89 -11.53
C ALA A 255 1.03 -30.86 -11.44
N VAL A 256 1.22 -31.53 -10.32
CA VAL A 256 2.22 -32.62 -10.16
C VAL A 256 1.61 -34.00 -10.37
N GLU A 257 0.28 -34.08 -10.43
CA GLU A 257 -0.51 -35.27 -10.74
C GLU A 257 -1.66 -34.89 -11.69
N ASP A 258 -2.31 -35.89 -12.29
CA ASP A 258 -3.53 -35.65 -13.06
C ASP A 258 -4.68 -35.23 -12.10
N ILE A 259 -5.45 -34.23 -12.53
CA ILE A 259 -6.62 -33.69 -11.84
C ILE A 259 -7.83 -33.92 -12.74
N GLU A 260 -8.83 -34.62 -12.20
CA GLU A 260 -10.03 -34.94 -12.97
C GLU A 260 -10.93 -33.70 -13.15
N PRO A 261 -11.76 -33.67 -14.21
CA PRO A 261 -12.72 -32.59 -14.39
C PRO A 261 -13.68 -32.51 -13.19
N GLY A 262 -13.92 -31.31 -12.67
CA GLY A 262 -14.74 -31.06 -11.47
C GLY A 262 -14.02 -31.24 -10.14
N GLU A 263 -12.78 -31.77 -10.13
CA GLU A 263 -12.00 -31.96 -8.91
C GLU A 263 -11.56 -30.61 -8.30
N VAL A 264 -11.54 -30.54 -6.96
CA VAL A 264 -10.99 -29.39 -6.23
C VAL A 264 -9.46 -29.37 -6.37
N VAL A 265 -8.93 -28.25 -6.84
CA VAL A 265 -7.50 -28.03 -7.09
C VAL A 265 -6.83 -27.35 -5.90
N LEU A 266 -7.49 -26.35 -5.33
CA LEU A 266 -7.02 -25.53 -4.21
C LEU A 266 -8.22 -25.19 -3.33
N GLU A 267 -8.06 -25.30 -2.01
CA GLU A 267 -8.99 -24.77 -1.01
C GLU A 267 -8.22 -23.93 0.02
N GLU A 268 -8.22 -22.62 -0.17
CA GLU A 268 -7.41 -21.69 0.60
C GLU A 268 -8.26 -20.89 1.59
N TYR A 269 -7.80 -20.81 2.84
CA TYR A 269 -8.34 -19.95 3.89
C TYR A 269 -7.42 -18.75 4.09
N SER A 270 -7.98 -17.56 4.24
CA SER A 270 -7.19 -16.36 4.52
C SER A 270 -7.76 -15.52 5.66
N LEU A 271 -6.91 -15.26 6.66
CA LEU A 271 -7.15 -14.29 7.72
C LEU A 271 -6.84 -12.85 7.29
N LEU A 272 -6.13 -12.67 6.19
CA LEU A 272 -5.95 -11.35 5.58
C LEU A 272 -7.18 -11.01 4.75
N THR A 273 -8.31 -10.90 5.46
CA THR A 273 -9.64 -10.60 4.95
C THR A 273 -10.22 -9.44 5.74
N ALA A 274 -10.82 -8.50 5.02
CA ALA A 274 -11.45 -7.32 5.59
C ALA A 274 -12.75 -6.98 4.86
N ASN A 275 -13.70 -6.38 5.57
CA ASN A 275 -14.94 -5.87 4.99
C ASN A 275 -15.14 -4.41 5.39
N ASN A 276 -15.81 -3.63 4.55
CA ASN A 276 -16.01 -2.19 4.78
C ASN A 276 -17.39 -1.84 5.38
N ARG A 277 -18.12 -2.81 5.95
CA ARG A 277 -19.47 -2.61 6.49
C ARG A 277 -19.45 -2.65 8.01
N LEU A 278 -20.05 -1.64 8.65
CA LEU A 278 -19.98 -1.49 10.11
C LEU A 278 -20.96 -2.42 10.86
N LYS A 279 -22.11 -2.74 10.25
CA LYS A 279 -23.25 -3.39 10.94
C LYS A 279 -23.77 -4.65 10.27
N ASP A 280 -22.93 -5.29 9.45
CA ASP A 280 -23.30 -6.54 8.80
C ASP A 280 -23.02 -7.73 9.72
N SER A 281 -23.90 -8.74 9.67
CA SER A 281 -23.72 -10.00 10.39
C SER A 281 -22.72 -10.89 9.66
N VAL A 282 -21.45 -10.47 9.64
CA VAL A 282 -20.34 -11.20 9.03
C VAL A 282 -19.32 -11.61 10.08
N CYS A 283 -18.62 -12.71 9.81
CA CYS A 283 -17.48 -13.17 10.60
C CYS A 283 -16.33 -12.17 10.52
N ASP A 284 -15.74 -11.79 11.66
CA ASP A 284 -14.57 -10.89 11.67
C ASP A 284 -13.36 -11.48 10.92
N ALA A 285 -13.11 -12.80 11.08
CA ALA A 285 -11.95 -13.46 10.50
C ALA A 285 -12.03 -13.64 8.97
N CYS A 286 -13.18 -14.11 8.45
CA CYS A 286 -13.31 -14.50 7.04
C CYS A 286 -14.35 -13.68 6.25
N SER A 287 -15.04 -12.74 6.90
CA SER A 287 -16.09 -11.89 6.30
C SER A 287 -17.21 -12.65 5.57
N SER A 288 -17.45 -13.91 5.95
CA SER A 288 -18.62 -14.69 5.53
C SER A 288 -19.82 -14.38 6.40
N GLU A 289 -21.02 -14.59 5.87
CA GLU A 289 -22.25 -14.44 6.66
C GLU A 289 -22.20 -15.34 7.91
N LEU A 290 -22.61 -14.78 9.04
CA LEU A 290 -22.73 -15.54 10.28
C LEU A 290 -23.87 -16.55 10.16
N PRO A 291 -23.74 -17.74 10.78
CA PRO A 291 -24.82 -18.73 10.79
C PRO A 291 -26.12 -18.14 11.37
N PRO A 292 -27.30 -18.49 10.81
CA PRO A 292 -28.58 -18.07 11.36
C PRO A 292 -28.77 -18.56 12.81
N LEU A 293 -29.48 -17.77 13.61
CA LEU A 293 -29.86 -18.16 14.98
C LEU A 293 -30.61 -19.49 14.99
N GLY A 294 -30.13 -20.45 15.78
CA GLY A 294 -30.72 -21.79 15.89
C GLY A 294 -30.29 -22.81 14.83
N SER A 295 -29.30 -22.47 13.98
CA SER A 295 -28.65 -23.45 13.11
C SER A 295 -27.70 -24.37 13.90
N GLU A 296 -27.32 -25.52 13.31
CA GLU A 296 -26.40 -26.49 13.95
C GLU A 296 -25.00 -25.90 14.18
N GLN A 297 -24.56 -24.99 13.30
CA GLN A 297 -23.33 -24.22 13.48
C GLN A 297 -23.65 -22.93 14.23
N GLN A 298 -23.08 -22.76 15.42
CA GLN A 298 -23.30 -21.56 16.21
C GLN A 298 -22.16 -20.57 16.00
N ALA A 299 -22.52 -19.30 15.83
CA ALA A 299 -21.56 -18.21 15.88
C ALA A 299 -20.91 -18.16 17.26
N VAL A 300 -19.61 -17.84 17.29
CA VAL A 300 -18.80 -17.80 18.51
C VAL A 300 -18.38 -16.35 18.72
N GLY A 301 -18.69 -15.77 19.88
CA GLY A 301 -18.22 -14.43 20.27
C GLY A 301 -16.84 -14.51 20.92
N CYS A 302 -16.10 -13.41 20.89
CA CYS A 302 -14.95 -13.25 21.78
C CYS A 302 -15.42 -13.17 23.24
N GLU A 303 -14.65 -13.73 24.18
CA GLU A 303 -14.97 -13.66 25.62
C GLU A 303 -14.62 -12.28 26.22
N ASP A 304 -13.65 -11.58 25.64
CA ASP A 304 -13.07 -10.35 26.18
C ASP A 304 -13.65 -9.06 25.58
N CYS A 305 -14.29 -9.12 24.40
CA CYS A 305 -14.96 -7.97 23.78
C CYS A 305 -16.39 -8.30 23.34
N ALA A 306 -17.28 -7.31 23.42
CA ALA A 306 -18.70 -7.50 23.17
C ALA A 306 -19.09 -7.52 21.68
N ASP A 307 -18.25 -6.99 20.80
CA ASP A 307 -18.65 -6.62 19.45
C ASP A 307 -18.16 -7.60 18.37
N THR A 308 -17.11 -8.39 18.65
CA THR A 308 -16.53 -9.31 17.66
C THR A 308 -17.17 -10.70 17.69
N VAL A 309 -17.64 -11.15 16.53
CA VAL A 309 -18.28 -12.46 16.34
C VAL A 309 -17.66 -13.21 15.16
N PHE A 310 -17.48 -14.52 15.34
CA PHE A 310 -16.92 -15.45 14.36
C PHE A 310 -17.99 -16.44 13.90
N CYS A 311 -17.90 -16.91 12.65
CA CYS A 311 -18.88 -17.86 12.10
C CYS A 311 -18.80 -19.27 12.73
N GLY A 312 -17.75 -19.58 13.47
CA GLY A 312 -17.58 -20.84 14.18
C GLY A 312 -16.23 -20.93 14.87
N GLN A 313 -16.02 -22.03 15.62
CA GLN A 313 -14.84 -22.21 16.49
C GLN A 313 -13.51 -22.08 15.74
N LYS A 314 -13.40 -22.61 14.52
CA LYS A 314 -12.17 -22.50 13.72
C LYS A 314 -11.77 -21.04 13.45
N CYS A 315 -12.72 -20.20 13.04
CA CYS A 315 -12.43 -18.78 12.78
C CYS A 315 -12.11 -18.02 14.06
N HIS A 316 -12.75 -18.39 15.17
CA HIS A 316 -12.42 -17.84 16.48
C HIS A 316 -10.97 -18.18 16.86
N ASP A 317 -10.62 -19.47 16.85
CA ASP A 317 -9.30 -19.94 17.28
C ASP A 317 -8.18 -19.36 16.39
N GLU A 318 -8.35 -19.40 15.07
CA GLU A 318 -7.39 -18.80 14.12
C GLU A 318 -7.24 -17.30 14.31
N ALA A 319 -8.31 -16.58 14.65
CA ALA A 319 -8.25 -15.16 14.94
C ALA A 319 -7.51 -14.88 16.26
N GLN A 320 -7.84 -15.61 17.33
CA GLN A 320 -7.19 -15.48 18.63
C GLN A 320 -5.69 -15.78 18.55
N ASP A 321 -5.32 -16.82 17.78
CA ASP A 321 -3.93 -17.23 17.65
C ASP A 321 -3.08 -16.29 16.78
N ARG A 322 -3.71 -15.47 15.91
CA ARG A 322 -2.96 -14.78 14.85
C ARG A 322 -3.12 -13.27 14.76
N TYR A 323 -4.22 -12.65 15.18
CA TYR A 323 -4.36 -11.20 15.10
C TYR A 323 -5.27 -10.56 16.16
N HIS A 324 -6.30 -11.26 16.63
CA HIS A 324 -7.40 -10.64 17.38
C HIS A 324 -6.93 -9.97 18.68
N PRO A 325 -5.98 -10.52 19.46
CA PRO A 325 -5.51 -9.85 20.67
C PRO A 325 -4.85 -8.48 20.41
N ALA A 326 -4.36 -8.21 19.20
CA ALA A 326 -3.81 -6.90 18.84
C ALA A 326 -4.89 -5.82 18.61
N VAL A 327 -6.16 -6.23 18.42
CA VAL A 327 -7.28 -5.33 18.07
C VAL A 327 -8.50 -5.48 18.99
N CYS A 328 -8.49 -6.44 19.92
CA CYS A 328 -9.58 -6.74 20.84
C CYS A 328 -9.90 -5.54 21.74
N ASP A 329 -11.17 -5.09 21.72
CA ASP A 329 -11.68 -3.93 22.48
C ASP A 329 -10.98 -2.58 22.16
N LYS A 330 -10.35 -2.48 20.98
CA LYS A 330 -9.60 -1.28 20.55
C LYS A 330 -10.33 -0.40 19.53
N ASP A 331 -11.53 -0.81 19.09
CA ASP A 331 -12.37 -0.09 18.11
C ASP A 331 -11.65 0.20 16.78
N VAL A 332 -10.62 -0.60 16.45
CA VAL A 332 -9.87 -0.51 15.19
C VAL A 332 -10.76 -0.87 14.01
N ASP A 333 -11.72 -1.78 14.23
CA ASP A 333 -12.68 -2.26 13.26
C ASP A 333 -13.74 -1.22 12.88
N ALA A 334 -13.96 -0.15 13.65
CA ALA A 334 -14.83 0.95 13.25
C ALA A 334 -14.15 1.92 12.26
N ILE A 335 -12.82 1.93 12.20
CA ILE A 335 -12.07 2.81 11.30
C ILE A 335 -12.39 2.45 9.85
N ALA A 336 -12.68 3.48 9.06
CA ALA A 336 -12.94 3.34 7.62
C ALA A 336 -14.09 2.35 7.29
N LYS A 337 -15.11 2.24 8.15
CA LYS A 337 -16.34 1.54 7.78
C LYS A 337 -17.36 2.47 7.11
N ASP A 338 -18.27 1.87 6.35
CA ASP A 338 -19.35 2.53 5.59
C ASP A 338 -18.88 3.69 4.69
N PRO A 339 -17.86 3.50 3.82
CA PRO A 339 -17.33 4.57 2.99
C PRO A 339 -18.31 5.03 1.90
N SER A 340 -18.04 6.23 1.36
CA SER A 340 -18.71 6.68 0.14
C SER A 340 -18.38 5.77 -1.05
N ALA A 341 -19.21 5.77 -2.10
CA ALA A 341 -18.99 4.95 -3.30
C ALA A 341 -17.58 5.13 -3.91
N ARG A 342 -17.07 6.36 -3.84
CA ARG A 342 -15.81 6.77 -4.47
C ARG A 342 -14.58 6.34 -3.66
N GLU A 343 -14.78 6.01 -2.39
CA GLU A 343 -13.73 5.64 -1.44
C GLU A 343 -13.73 4.14 -1.11
N ALA A 344 -14.73 3.38 -1.59
CA ALA A 344 -14.91 1.97 -1.24
C ALA A 344 -13.65 1.12 -1.49
N ASP A 345 -13.00 1.28 -2.65
CA ASP A 345 -11.80 0.52 -3.02
C ASP A 345 -10.59 0.87 -2.12
N GLU A 346 -10.30 2.16 -1.93
CA GLU A 346 -9.19 2.63 -1.10
C GLU A 346 -9.35 2.20 0.35
N THR A 347 -10.59 2.25 0.83
CA THR A 347 -10.96 1.86 2.18
C THR A 347 -10.74 0.35 2.40
N LEU A 348 -11.05 -0.50 1.41
CA LEU A 348 -10.75 -1.92 1.51
C LEU A 348 -9.24 -2.20 1.59
N TYR A 349 -8.41 -1.48 0.83
CA TYR A 349 -6.96 -1.61 0.96
C TYR A 349 -6.44 -1.15 2.32
N LEU A 350 -6.97 -0.05 2.87
CA LEU A 350 -6.64 0.40 4.22
C LEU A 350 -7.04 -0.65 5.28
N LEU A 351 -8.19 -1.30 5.12
CA LEU A 351 -8.65 -2.35 6.03
C LEU A 351 -7.80 -3.63 5.91
N LEU A 352 -7.32 -3.97 4.71
CA LEU A 352 -6.30 -5.01 4.53
C LEU A 352 -4.98 -4.62 5.21
N LEU A 353 -4.54 -3.36 5.09
CA LEU A 353 -3.37 -2.86 5.82
C LEU A 353 -3.56 -3.05 7.33
N SER A 354 -4.68 -2.60 7.89
CA SER A 354 -5.02 -2.78 9.30
C SER A 354 -4.92 -4.24 9.74
N ARG A 355 -5.45 -5.18 8.95
CA ARG A 355 -5.38 -6.62 9.24
C ARG A 355 -3.94 -7.15 9.20
N VAL A 356 -3.10 -6.72 8.25
CA VAL A 356 -1.66 -7.09 8.23
C VAL A 356 -0.94 -6.54 9.45
N LEU A 357 -1.21 -5.30 9.84
CA LEU A 357 -0.60 -4.70 11.03
C LEU A 357 -0.99 -5.47 12.30
N ALA A 358 -2.24 -5.89 12.42
CA ALA A 358 -2.71 -6.73 13.53
C ALA A 358 -2.06 -8.12 13.54
N LEU A 359 -1.92 -8.77 12.37
CA LEU A 359 -1.19 -10.03 12.23
C LEU A 359 0.28 -9.86 12.66
N ALA A 360 0.93 -8.81 12.18
CA ALA A 360 2.34 -8.52 12.47
C ALA A 360 2.57 -8.22 13.95
N ALA A 361 1.74 -7.36 14.54
CA ALA A 361 1.84 -6.98 15.94
C ALA A 361 1.61 -8.16 16.88
N HIS A 362 0.60 -8.99 16.63
CA HIS A 362 0.31 -10.15 17.48
C HIS A 362 1.37 -11.25 17.36
N GLN A 363 1.89 -11.47 16.15
CA GLN A 363 2.91 -12.51 15.88
C GLN A 363 4.33 -12.02 16.16
N GLU A 364 4.51 -10.75 16.53
CA GLU A 364 5.81 -10.11 16.77
C GLU A 364 6.78 -10.24 15.58
N VAL A 365 6.25 -10.07 14.36
CA VAL A 365 7.03 -10.11 13.11
C VAL A 365 6.99 -8.78 12.37
N HIS A 366 7.98 -8.53 11.51
CA HIS A 366 7.95 -7.36 10.63
C HIS A 366 6.74 -7.45 9.68
N PRO A 367 6.01 -6.35 9.39
CA PRO A 367 4.80 -6.40 8.55
C PRO A 367 5.01 -7.01 7.15
N LEU A 368 6.20 -6.84 6.56
CA LEU A 368 6.53 -7.46 5.25
C LEU A 368 6.87 -8.94 5.34
N ASP A 369 7.13 -9.46 6.55
CA ASP A 369 7.40 -10.88 6.79
C ASP A 369 6.14 -11.68 7.15
N VAL A 370 4.98 -11.01 7.31
CA VAL A 370 3.70 -11.68 7.49
C VAL A 370 3.47 -12.65 6.32
N ARG A 371 3.15 -13.91 6.67
CA ARG A 371 3.03 -15.04 5.73
C ARG A 371 2.18 -14.70 4.50
N GLU A 372 1.07 -13.99 4.72
CA GLU A 372 0.10 -13.64 3.70
C GLU A 372 0.62 -12.64 2.65
N VAL A 373 1.70 -11.92 2.91
CA VAL A 373 2.22 -10.86 2.02
C VAL A 373 3.64 -11.08 1.56
N LYS A 374 4.45 -11.85 2.28
CA LYS A 374 5.88 -12.00 2.02
C LYS A 374 6.21 -12.32 0.56
N TYR A 375 5.52 -13.30 -0.03
CA TYR A 375 5.81 -13.83 -1.37
C TYR A 375 4.85 -13.39 -2.47
N ILE A 376 3.87 -12.55 -2.17
CA ILE A 376 2.93 -12.06 -3.20
C ILE A 376 3.58 -10.97 -4.06
N TRP A 377 3.12 -10.86 -5.30
CA TRP A 377 3.67 -9.92 -6.28
C TRP A 377 3.31 -8.48 -5.94
N GLY A 378 4.29 -7.57 -6.00
CA GLY A 378 4.10 -6.14 -5.74
C GLY A 378 3.99 -5.25 -6.98
N ASP A 379 4.13 -5.82 -8.19
CA ASP A 379 4.14 -5.09 -9.47
C ASP A 379 5.03 -3.84 -9.42
N PHE A 380 6.26 -4.09 -8.93
CA PHE A 380 7.29 -3.09 -8.77
C PHE A 380 7.89 -2.70 -10.13
N VAL A 381 8.02 -1.40 -10.36
CA VAL A 381 8.68 -0.82 -11.53
C VAL A 381 10.16 -0.60 -11.21
N SER A 382 11.03 -0.66 -12.23
CA SER A 382 12.46 -0.40 -12.05
C SER A 382 12.71 1.01 -11.51
N SER A 383 13.68 1.16 -10.59
CA SER A 383 13.96 2.46 -9.99
C SER A 383 14.35 3.56 -10.97
N ARG A 384 15.00 3.20 -12.07
CA ARG A 384 15.36 4.14 -13.13
C ARG A 384 14.15 4.76 -13.83
N SER A 385 13.03 4.04 -13.92
CA SER A 385 11.79 4.57 -14.50
C SER A 385 11.09 5.58 -13.58
N ASN A 386 11.42 5.56 -12.28
CA ASN A 386 10.85 6.42 -11.25
C ASN A 386 11.64 7.73 -11.04
N ASP A 387 12.83 7.86 -11.60
CA ASP A 387 13.73 8.99 -11.36
C ASP A 387 13.19 10.29 -11.98
N ILE A 388 13.17 11.36 -11.18
CA ILE A 388 12.78 12.70 -11.65
C ILE A 388 13.96 13.32 -12.41
N ASN A 389 13.81 13.44 -13.74
CA ASN A 389 14.75 14.19 -14.55
C ASN A 389 14.41 15.69 -14.51
N VAL A 390 15.19 16.47 -13.75
CA VAL A 390 15.03 17.93 -13.62
C VAL A 390 15.48 18.73 -14.86
N SER A 391 15.96 18.06 -15.91
CA SER A 391 16.36 18.71 -17.15
C SER A 391 15.17 19.37 -17.85
N PRO A 392 15.32 20.59 -18.41
CA PRO A 392 14.33 21.18 -19.31
C PRO A 392 14.06 20.36 -20.58
N LYS A 393 14.91 19.36 -20.87
CA LYS A 393 14.77 18.40 -21.98
C LYS A 393 14.43 16.98 -21.49
N ALA A 394 13.95 16.85 -20.26
CA ALA A 394 13.51 15.57 -19.73
C ALA A 394 12.50 14.93 -20.67
N GLY A 395 12.54 13.59 -20.74
CA GLY A 395 11.57 12.79 -21.46
C GLY A 395 10.19 12.81 -20.78
N PRO A 396 9.34 11.80 -21.02
CA PRO A 396 8.06 11.68 -20.34
C PRO A 396 8.22 11.70 -18.80
N PRO A 397 7.17 12.09 -18.05
CA PRO A 397 7.21 12.13 -16.59
C PRO A 397 7.49 10.75 -15.98
N PRO A 398 7.95 10.69 -14.71
CA PRO A 398 8.20 9.42 -14.01
C PRO A 398 6.99 8.48 -14.01
N GLU A 399 7.26 7.18 -14.09
CA GLU A 399 6.24 6.12 -14.07
C GLU A 399 5.76 5.81 -12.64
N TRP A 400 5.17 6.79 -11.97
CA TRP A 400 4.57 6.60 -10.65
C TRP A 400 3.21 5.92 -10.76
N THR A 401 3.07 4.75 -10.12
CA THR A 401 1.89 3.89 -10.28
C THR A 401 1.20 3.52 -8.97
N LEU A 402 1.82 3.78 -7.80
CA LEU A 402 1.20 3.50 -6.50
C LEU A 402 0.23 4.65 -6.13
N PRO A 403 -1.08 4.40 -5.96
CA PRO A 403 -2.00 5.44 -5.50
C PRO A 403 -1.62 5.96 -4.11
N PHE A 404 -1.73 7.27 -3.96
CA PHE A 404 -1.34 7.95 -2.73
C PHE A 404 -2.33 9.06 -2.35
N SER A 405 -2.60 9.16 -1.06
CA SER A 405 -3.21 10.32 -0.41
C SER A 405 -2.66 10.47 1.00
N PHE A 406 -2.63 11.70 1.51
CA PHE A 406 -2.26 11.93 2.92
C PHE A 406 -3.13 11.10 3.89
N LYS A 407 -4.45 11.11 3.69
CA LYS A 407 -5.43 10.40 4.51
C LYS A 407 -5.15 8.90 4.61
N TYR A 408 -5.01 8.21 3.47
CA TYR A 408 -4.96 6.73 3.45
C TYR A 408 -3.53 6.17 3.57
N ASN A 409 -2.49 6.93 3.23
CA ASN A 409 -1.12 6.44 3.30
C ASN A 409 -0.38 6.91 4.56
N ILE A 410 -0.77 8.04 5.17
CA ILE A 410 -0.07 8.61 6.33
C ILE A 410 -0.99 8.68 7.54
N GLU A 411 -2.03 9.51 7.51
CA GLU A 411 -2.84 9.85 8.69
C GLU A 411 -3.57 8.63 9.27
N THR A 412 -4.37 7.94 8.47
CA THR A 412 -5.21 6.84 8.98
C THR A 412 -4.38 5.62 9.39
N PRO A 413 -3.31 5.21 8.67
CA PRO A 413 -2.44 4.15 9.15
C PRO A 413 -1.75 4.45 10.48
N LEU A 414 -1.30 5.70 10.71
CA LEU A 414 -0.76 6.10 12.02
C LEU A 414 -1.84 6.01 13.10
N HIS A 415 -3.05 6.49 12.81
CA HIS A 415 -4.18 6.37 13.73
C HIS A 415 -4.53 4.91 14.08
N ILE A 416 -4.45 3.99 13.11
CA ILE A 416 -4.65 2.55 13.33
C ILE A 416 -3.59 2.01 14.30
N LEU A 417 -2.32 2.35 14.09
CA LEU A 417 -1.23 1.91 14.97
C LEU A 417 -1.41 2.43 16.40
N GLU A 418 -1.73 3.71 16.56
CA GLU A 418 -2.03 4.31 17.88
C GLU A 418 -3.21 3.61 18.55
N LYS A 419 -4.29 3.34 17.81
CA LYS A 419 -5.44 2.59 18.33
C LYS A 419 -5.08 1.16 18.74
N MET A 420 -4.05 0.57 18.14
CA MET A 420 -3.51 -0.73 18.53
C MET A 420 -2.55 -0.65 19.72
N ASP A 421 -2.39 0.52 20.35
CA ASP A 421 -1.39 0.83 21.38
C ASP A 421 0.06 0.63 20.90
N ILE A 422 0.32 0.90 19.62
CA ILE A 422 1.66 0.85 19.03
C ILE A 422 2.23 2.27 18.98
N ASP A 423 3.36 2.47 19.65
CA ASP A 423 4.12 3.73 19.60
C ASP A 423 4.73 3.94 18.21
N ILE A 424 4.18 4.88 17.46
CA ILE A 424 4.55 5.20 16.06
C ILE A 424 5.95 5.78 15.88
N TYR A 425 6.64 6.13 16.98
CA TYR A 425 8.00 6.65 17.00
C TYR A 425 8.99 5.53 17.39
N ALA A 426 8.74 4.84 18.50
CA ALA A 426 9.63 3.80 19.00
C ALA A 426 9.67 2.56 18.09
N THR A 427 8.62 2.34 17.30
CA THR A 427 8.50 1.21 16.35
C THR A 427 8.70 1.61 14.90
N LEU A 428 9.37 2.74 14.65
CA LEU A 428 9.61 3.28 13.31
C LEU A 428 10.26 2.26 12.37
N ALA A 429 11.18 1.43 12.86
CA ALA A 429 11.85 0.43 12.04
C ALA A 429 10.86 -0.60 11.44
N GLN A 430 9.78 -0.92 12.14
CA GLN A 430 8.75 -1.89 11.72
C GLN A 430 7.62 -1.24 10.93
N TYR A 431 7.27 0.02 11.26
CA TYR A 431 6.09 0.69 10.73
C TYR A 431 6.42 2.03 10.04
N ASP A 432 7.59 2.11 9.40
CA ASP A 432 7.97 3.25 8.57
C ASP A 432 7.04 3.35 7.34
N LEU A 433 6.91 4.55 6.76
CA LEU A 433 5.97 4.77 5.66
C LEU A 433 6.29 3.94 4.41
N TRP A 434 7.57 3.66 4.15
CA TRP A 434 7.98 2.82 3.03
C TRP A 434 7.49 1.37 3.20
N VAL A 435 7.36 0.87 4.44
CA VAL A 435 6.80 -0.45 4.75
C VAL A 435 5.32 -0.48 4.37
N LEU A 436 4.57 0.54 4.79
CA LEU A 436 3.14 0.65 4.49
C LEU A 436 2.89 0.78 2.99
N ASN A 437 3.69 1.60 2.28
CA ASN A 437 3.61 1.74 0.83
C ASN A 437 3.98 0.44 0.10
N THR A 438 4.93 -0.34 0.61
CA THR A 438 5.27 -1.67 0.08
C THR A 438 4.10 -2.65 0.24
N LEU A 439 3.40 -2.63 1.37
CA LEU A 439 2.18 -3.43 1.58
C LEU A 439 1.07 -3.03 0.62
N TYR A 440 0.81 -1.73 0.45
CA TYR A 440 -0.17 -1.25 -0.53
C TYR A 440 0.18 -1.66 -1.96
N ALA A 441 1.46 -1.62 -2.33
CA ALA A 441 1.93 -2.12 -3.62
C ALA A 441 1.67 -3.62 -3.78
N LYS A 442 1.87 -4.42 -2.72
CA LYS A 442 1.60 -5.87 -2.72
C LYS A 442 0.11 -6.21 -2.77
N PHE A 443 -0.78 -5.43 -2.18
CA PHE A 443 -2.23 -5.69 -2.27
C PHE A 443 -2.78 -5.45 -3.68
N ARG A 444 -2.23 -4.47 -4.40
CA ARG A 444 -2.73 -4.07 -5.71
C ARG A 444 -2.34 -5.09 -6.77
N GLY A 445 -3.34 -5.75 -7.36
CA GLY A 445 -3.15 -6.82 -8.35
C GLY A 445 -3.20 -8.24 -7.76
N THR A 446 -3.22 -8.37 -6.43
CA THR A 446 -3.32 -9.67 -5.74
C THR A 446 -4.57 -9.79 -4.87
N ALA A 447 -5.10 -8.68 -4.38
CA ALA A 447 -6.33 -8.64 -3.60
C ALA A 447 -7.53 -9.11 -4.44
N SER A 448 -8.22 -10.11 -3.91
CA SER A 448 -9.53 -10.53 -4.37
C SER A 448 -10.61 -9.67 -3.72
N ALA A 449 -11.66 -9.32 -4.47
CA ALA A 449 -12.77 -8.52 -3.97
C ALA A 449 -14.10 -9.21 -4.27
N ARG A 450 -15.00 -9.25 -3.29
CA ARG A 450 -16.37 -9.71 -3.45
C ARG A 450 -17.27 -8.50 -3.57
N LYS A 451 -18.10 -8.50 -4.60
CA LYS A 451 -19.14 -7.49 -4.78
C LYS A 451 -20.42 -7.92 -4.08
N ASN A 452 -21.06 -7.00 -3.39
CA ASN A 452 -22.36 -7.23 -2.81
C ASN A 452 -23.39 -7.44 -3.93
N PRO A 453 -24.19 -8.52 -3.92
CA PRO A 453 -25.21 -8.74 -4.94
C PRO A 453 -26.32 -7.68 -4.95
N ARG A 454 -26.52 -6.94 -3.85
CA ARG A 454 -27.63 -5.97 -3.71
C ARG A 454 -27.33 -4.60 -4.32
N ASP A 455 -26.10 -4.11 -4.21
CA ASP A 455 -25.71 -2.77 -4.70
C ASP A 455 -24.55 -2.79 -5.70
N GLY A 456 -23.94 -3.96 -5.94
CA GLY A 456 -22.84 -4.15 -6.87
C GLY A 456 -21.49 -3.58 -6.41
N ARG A 457 -21.40 -3.05 -5.18
CA ARG A 457 -20.16 -2.47 -4.65
C ARG A 457 -19.25 -3.54 -4.05
N PRO A 458 -17.93 -3.38 -4.11
CA PRO A 458 -17.02 -4.22 -3.36
C PRO A 458 -17.17 -3.92 -1.86
N ASP A 459 -17.47 -4.96 -1.08
CA ASP A 459 -17.68 -4.86 0.36
C ASP A 459 -16.76 -5.76 1.18
N VAL A 460 -16.11 -6.75 0.55
CA VAL A 460 -15.07 -7.58 1.15
C VAL A 460 -13.86 -7.62 0.23
N ALA A 461 -12.67 -7.50 0.82
CA ALA A 461 -11.39 -7.76 0.17
C ALA A 461 -10.60 -8.79 0.97
N ALA A 462 -9.85 -9.63 0.27
CA ALA A 462 -8.98 -10.63 0.88
C ALA A 462 -7.73 -10.88 0.03
N ILE A 463 -6.62 -11.18 0.68
CA ILE A 463 -5.41 -11.68 0.04
C ILE A 463 -5.41 -13.20 0.16
N HIS A 464 -5.33 -13.89 -0.97
CA HIS A 464 -5.23 -15.35 -1.04
C HIS A 464 -3.86 -15.69 -1.68
N PRO A 465 -2.79 -15.82 -0.86
CA PRO A 465 -1.41 -15.90 -1.33
C PRO A 465 -1.13 -16.97 -2.38
N TYR A 466 -1.88 -18.08 -2.38
CA TYR A 466 -1.68 -19.19 -3.31
C TYR A 466 -2.62 -19.13 -4.52
N TRP A 467 -3.85 -18.69 -4.33
CA TRP A 467 -4.80 -18.44 -5.43
C TRP A 467 -4.25 -17.39 -6.41
N CYS A 468 -3.61 -16.33 -5.90
CA CYS A 468 -3.04 -15.29 -6.76
C CYS A 468 -1.76 -15.73 -7.51
N LEU A 469 -1.20 -16.91 -7.23
CA LEU A 469 -0.10 -17.50 -8.01
C LEU A 469 -0.61 -18.27 -9.23
N ALA A 470 -1.88 -18.67 -9.27
CA ALA A 470 -2.46 -19.30 -10.45
C ALA A 470 -2.72 -18.22 -11.51
N ASN A 471 -1.88 -18.17 -12.55
CA ASN A 471 -1.86 -17.10 -13.54
C ASN A 471 -3.15 -17.00 -14.36
N HIS A 472 -3.40 -15.81 -14.90
CA HIS A 472 -4.58 -15.55 -15.71
C HIS A 472 -4.48 -16.13 -17.13
N ASP A 473 -5.54 -16.80 -17.59
CA ASP A 473 -5.81 -17.06 -19.00
C ASP A 473 -7.31 -16.79 -19.29
N CYS A 474 -7.64 -16.35 -20.52
CA CYS A 474 -9.03 -16.17 -20.93
C CYS A 474 -9.71 -17.48 -21.39
N ASP A 475 -8.96 -18.56 -21.58
CA ASP A 475 -9.43 -19.96 -21.62
C ASP A 475 -8.83 -20.72 -20.42
N PRO A 476 -9.28 -20.45 -19.18
CA PRO A 476 -8.74 -21.08 -17.98
C PRO A 476 -9.04 -22.59 -17.92
N ASN A 477 -8.20 -23.38 -17.23
CA ASN A 477 -8.54 -24.77 -16.86
C ASN A 477 -9.29 -24.88 -15.52
N VAL A 478 -9.28 -23.82 -14.71
CA VAL A 478 -10.04 -23.78 -13.45
C VAL A 478 -11.15 -22.73 -13.49
N THR A 479 -12.07 -22.87 -12.53
CA THR A 479 -13.03 -21.86 -12.11
C THR A 479 -12.91 -21.70 -10.60
N TRP A 480 -13.43 -20.60 -10.05
CA TRP A 480 -13.38 -20.39 -8.61
C TRP A 480 -14.70 -19.90 -8.03
N GLU A 481 -14.86 -20.16 -6.72
CA GLU A 481 -15.92 -19.62 -5.88
C GLU A 481 -15.31 -19.10 -4.58
N TRP A 482 -15.90 -18.04 -4.01
CA TRP A 482 -15.47 -17.47 -2.74
C TRP A 482 -16.64 -17.36 -1.76
N GLY A 483 -16.60 -18.20 -0.72
CA GLY A 483 -17.61 -18.30 0.32
C GLY A 483 -16.99 -18.45 1.72
N GLY A 484 -15.97 -17.66 2.03
CA GLY A 484 -15.16 -17.76 3.25
C GLY A 484 -13.87 -18.54 3.09
N HIS A 485 -13.87 -19.46 2.12
CA HIS A 485 -12.69 -20.09 1.55
C HIS A 485 -12.65 -19.78 0.05
N MET A 486 -11.45 -19.62 -0.49
CA MET A 486 -11.22 -19.52 -1.93
C MET A 486 -11.01 -20.93 -2.48
N VAL A 487 -11.88 -21.37 -3.39
CA VAL A 487 -11.82 -22.72 -3.94
C VAL A 487 -11.59 -22.67 -5.44
N LEU A 488 -10.49 -23.23 -5.92
CA LEU A 488 -10.29 -23.51 -7.35
C LEU A 488 -10.79 -24.93 -7.66
N LYS A 489 -11.62 -25.05 -8.69
CA LYS A 489 -12.08 -26.34 -9.22
C LYS A 489 -11.68 -26.48 -10.68
N ALA A 490 -11.19 -27.66 -11.05
CA ALA A 490 -10.91 -27.99 -12.44
C ALA A 490 -12.23 -27.95 -13.23
N ARG A 491 -12.22 -27.27 -14.37
CA ARG A 491 -13.42 -27.19 -15.21
C ARG A 491 -13.79 -28.57 -15.73
N GLU A 492 -15.10 -28.82 -15.84
CA GLU A 492 -15.62 -30.01 -16.51
C GLU A 492 -15.48 -29.92 -18.04
N GLU A 493 -15.62 -28.69 -18.57
CA GLU A 493 -15.51 -28.37 -19.99
C GLU A 493 -14.71 -27.07 -20.18
N ARG A 494 -13.91 -27.01 -21.25
CA ARG A 494 -13.17 -25.80 -21.65
C ARG A 494 -14.13 -24.79 -22.31
N ILE A 495 -13.79 -23.51 -22.21
CA ILE A 495 -14.62 -22.44 -22.77
C ILE A 495 -14.37 -22.30 -24.28
N VAL A 496 -13.13 -22.51 -24.70
CA VAL A 496 -12.77 -22.49 -26.12
C VAL A 496 -12.86 -23.90 -26.72
N GLY A 497 -13.94 -24.12 -27.47
CA GLY A 497 -14.25 -25.36 -28.19
C GLY A 497 -14.76 -26.50 -27.30
N PRO A 498 -15.41 -27.53 -27.87
CA PRO A 498 -16.01 -28.64 -27.12
C PRO A 498 -14.93 -29.63 -26.65
N ARG A 499 -14.09 -29.21 -25.69
CA ARG A 499 -13.03 -30.02 -25.10
C ARG A 499 -13.38 -30.38 -23.66
N ARG A 500 -13.22 -31.66 -23.30
CA ARG A 500 -13.27 -32.12 -21.90
C ARG A 500 -12.23 -31.36 -21.09
N GLY A 501 -12.61 -30.93 -19.88
CA GLY A 501 -11.71 -30.28 -18.94
C GLY A 501 -10.83 -31.28 -18.17
N GLY A 502 -10.52 -30.95 -16.92
CA GLY A 502 -9.43 -31.58 -16.16
C GLY A 502 -8.06 -30.98 -16.48
N ILE A 503 -7.03 -31.45 -15.78
CA ILE A 503 -5.66 -30.92 -15.87
C ILE A 503 -4.68 -32.09 -15.84
N LYS A 504 -3.70 -32.11 -16.74
CA LYS A 504 -2.67 -33.14 -16.79
C LYS A 504 -1.46 -32.76 -15.94
N ARG A 505 -0.78 -33.79 -15.42
CA ARG A 505 0.52 -33.60 -14.77
C ARG A 505 1.45 -32.77 -15.67
N GLY A 506 2.02 -31.73 -15.09
CA GLY A 506 2.93 -30.78 -15.74
C GLY A 506 2.24 -29.58 -16.37
N GLU A 507 0.91 -29.55 -16.47
CA GLU A 507 0.19 -28.37 -16.93
C GLU A 507 0.10 -27.31 -15.82
N GLU A 508 0.15 -26.04 -16.23
CA GLU A 508 -0.09 -24.90 -15.35
C GLU A 508 -1.58 -24.80 -14.99
N ILE A 509 -1.87 -24.45 -13.73
CA ILE A 509 -3.20 -24.08 -13.26
C ILE A 509 -3.48 -22.64 -13.71
N LEU A 510 -4.30 -22.49 -14.74
CA LEU A 510 -4.66 -21.23 -15.37
C LEU A 510 -6.04 -20.77 -14.87
N ASN A 511 -6.03 -19.68 -14.11
CA ASN A 511 -7.17 -19.04 -13.48
C ASN A 511 -7.72 -17.88 -14.33
N HIS A 512 -8.80 -17.23 -13.88
CA HIS A 512 -9.34 -16.02 -14.50
C HIS A 512 -9.64 -14.91 -13.49
N TYR A 513 -9.20 -13.68 -13.79
CA TYR A 513 -9.36 -12.50 -12.93
C TYR A 513 -10.38 -11.49 -13.48
N CYS A 514 -10.95 -11.79 -14.64
CA CYS A 514 -12.00 -11.01 -15.28
C CYS A 514 -13.18 -11.93 -15.61
N ASP A 515 -14.30 -11.32 -16.02
CA ASP A 515 -15.38 -12.05 -16.66
C ASP A 515 -14.93 -12.46 -18.07
N ILE A 516 -14.74 -13.77 -18.24
CA ILE A 516 -14.27 -14.41 -19.47
C ILE A 516 -15.36 -14.54 -20.55
N SER A 517 -16.60 -14.17 -20.23
CA SER A 517 -17.70 -14.09 -21.21
C SER A 517 -17.66 -12.78 -22.02
N LEU A 518 -16.94 -11.76 -21.53
CA LEU A 518 -16.82 -10.46 -22.20
C LEU A 518 -16.02 -10.54 -23.51
N PRO A 519 -16.26 -9.62 -24.47
CA PRO A 519 -15.43 -9.46 -25.66
C PRO A 519 -13.96 -9.12 -25.35
N VAL A 520 -13.05 -9.43 -26.27
CA VAL A 520 -11.60 -9.28 -26.07
C VAL A 520 -11.19 -7.86 -25.65
N ARG A 521 -11.79 -6.83 -26.26
CA ARG A 521 -11.51 -5.44 -25.92
C ARG A 521 -11.83 -5.12 -24.45
N GLU A 522 -12.98 -5.55 -23.97
CA GLU A 522 -13.42 -5.34 -22.58
C GLU A 522 -12.56 -6.14 -21.59
N ARG A 523 -12.20 -7.39 -21.94
CA ARG A 523 -11.28 -8.20 -21.12
C ARG A 523 -9.90 -7.54 -21.01
N ARG A 524 -9.37 -6.99 -22.11
CA ARG A 524 -8.07 -6.27 -22.11
C ARG A 524 -8.13 -4.96 -21.35
N GLU A 525 -9.23 -4.23 -21.41
CA GLU A 525 -9.44 -3.02 -20.59
C GLU A 525 -9.42 -3.36 -19.09
N TRP A 526 -10.11 -4.43 -18.69
CA TRP A 526 -10.09 -4.91 -17.31
C TRP A 526 -8.70 -5.37 -16.87
N ALA A 527 -8.00 -6.13 -17.73
CA ALA A 527 -6.67 -6.65 -17.48
C ALA A 527 -5.62 -5.57 -17.19
N ARG A 528 -5.76 -4.35 -17.74
CA ARG A 528 -4.85 -3.24 -17.40
C ARG A 528 -4.83 -2.94 -15.91
N GLY A 529 -5.97 -3.05 -15.24
CA GLY A 529 -6.08 -2.84 -13.80
C GLY A 529 -5.59 -4.04 -12.98
N SER A 530 -5.97 -5.25 -13.39
CA SER A 530 -5.70 -6.46 -12.60
C SER A 530 -4.35 -7.14 -12.88
N LEU A 531 -3.83 -7.01 -14.09
CA LEU A 531 -2.55 -7.60 -14.51
C LEU A 531 -1.45 -6.56 -14.75
N GLY A 532 -1.79 -5.27 -14.84
CA GLY A 532 -0.83 -4.21 -15.21
C GLY A 532 -0.71 -3.98 -16.73
N GLY A 533 -1.49 -4.69 -17.55
CA GLY A 533 -1.51 -4.50 -19.01
C GLY A 533 -2.51 -5.40 -19.73
N TRP A 534 -2.53 -5.35 -21.06
CA TRP A 534 -3.40 -6.19 -21.88
C TRP A 534 -3.04 -7.66 -21.77
N CYS A 535 -4.05 -8.50 -21.55
CA CYS A 535 -3.87 -9.95 -21.60
C CYS A 535 -3.44 -10.39 -23.00
N MET A 536 -2.31 -11.10 -23.05
CA MET A 536 -1.68 -11.62 -24.27
C MET A 536 -1.81 -13.15 -24.39
N CYS A 537 -2.78 -13.75 -23.69
CA CYS A 537 -3.09 -15.17 -23.86
C CYS A 537 -3.52 -15.48 -25.31
N LYS A 538 -3.41 -16.74 -25.70
CA LYS A 538 -3.73 -17.17 -27.06
C LYS A 538 -5.15 -16.76 -27.49
N ARG A 539 -6.14 -16.95 -26.60
CA ARG A 539 -7.55 -16.59 -26.88
C ARG A 539 -7.70 -15.10 -27.20
N CYS A 540 -7.10 -14.21 -26.40
CA CYS A 540 -7.18 -12.77 -26.64
C CYS A 540 -6.53 -12.39 -27.97
N ARG A 541 -5.36 -12.96 -28.28
CA ARG A 541 -4.67 -12.66 -29.54
C ARG A 541 -5.45 -13.15 -30.76
N ASP A 542 -5.98 -14.38 -30.71
CA ASP A 542 -6.79 -14.95 -31.79
C ASP A 542 -8.06 -14.12 -32.03
N GLU A 543 -8.78 -13.75 -30.96
CA GLU A 543 -10.01 -12.94 -31.05
C GLU A 543 -9.74 -11.52 -31.56
N ALA A 544 -8.67 -10.86 -31.09
CA ALA A 544 -8.29 -9.51 -31.55
C ALA A 544 -7.90 -9.51 -33.03
N ALA A 545 -7.07 -10.46 -33.47
CA ALA A 545 -6.69 -10.58 -34.88
C ALA A 545 -7.90 -10.85 -35.80
N ALA A 546 -8.88 -11.61 -35.31
CA ALA A 546 -10.13 -11.84 -36.05
C ALA A 546 -11.01 -10.57 -36.13
N GLU A 547 -11.07 -9.76 -35.07
CA GLU A 547 -11.78 -8.46 -35.09
C GLU A 547 -11.14 -7.49 -36.09
N GLU A 548 -9.81 -7.40 -36.15
CA GLU A 548 -9.08 -6.56 -37.12
C GLU A 548 -9.33 -7.00 -38.56
N ALA A 549 -9.21 -8.30 -38.85
CA ALA A 549 -9.42 -8.84 -40.19
C ALA A 549 -10.86 -8.64 -40.71
N ASN A 550 -11.86 -8.61 -39.82
CA ASN A 550 -13.24 -8.32 -40.16
C ASN A 550 -13.52 -6.82 -40.31
N GLY A 551 -12.79 -5.98 -39.57
CA GLY A 551 -12.88 -4.51 -39.65
C GLY A 551 -12.26 -3.93 -40.92
N GLU A 552 -11.25 -4.57 -41.50
CA GLU A 552 -10.64 -4.18 -42.79
C GLU A 552 -11.48 -4.58 -44.02
N GLN A 553 -12.49 -5.45 -43.84
CA GLN A 553 -13.38 -5.93 -44.91
C GLN A 553 -14.72 -5.17 -44.99
N ALA A 554 -14.99 -4.25 -44.05
CA ALA A 554 -16.17 -3.39 -44.01
C ALA A 554 -15.83 -1.96 -44.46
#